data_AF-A0A7V9T248-F1
#
_entry.id   AF-A0A7V9T248-F1
#
_cell.length_a   1.000
_cell.length_b   1.000
_cell.length_c   1.000
_cell.angle_alpha   90.00
_cell.angle_beta   90.00
_cell.angle_gamma   90.00
#
_symmetry.space_group_name_H-M   'P 1'
#
loop_
_entity.id
_entity.type
_entity.pdbx_description
1 polymer ?
#
loop_
_entity_poly.entity_id
_entity_poly.type
_entity_poly.pdbx_seq_one_letter_code
_entity_poly.pdbx_strand_id
1 'polypeptide(L)' 'MQTEGFQDGLRCLEAGGRERVTAIMCAEGFPARCHRSLIADALAVDGWRVLHFQSRNTARLHRRTGLMNAGTT' A
#
# COMPACT_ATOMS: atom_id res chain seq x y z
N MET A 1 -8.93 8.37 -1.71
CA MET A 1 -7.83 8.18 -0.74
C MET A 1 -7.50 9.43 0.08
N GLN A 2 -8.31 10.51 0.06
CA GLN A 2 -8.08 11.70 0.88
C GLN A 2 -9.14 11.85 1.99
N THR A 3 -9.77 10.76 2.39
CA THR A 3 -10.75 10.73 3.46
C THR A 3 -10.06 10.44 4.79
N GLU A 4 -10.66 10.88 5.89
CA GLU A 4 -10.16 10.60 7.25
C GLU A 4 -10.02 9.10 7.49
N GLY A 5 -11.04 8.31 7.17
CA GLY A 5 -11.00 6.85 7.35
C GLY A 5 -9.89 6.15 6.54
N PHE A 6 -9.46 6.70 5.40
CA PHE A 6 -8.29 6.17 4.69
C PHE A 6 -7.00 6.45 5.47
N GLN A 7 -6.86 7.67 6.00
CA GLN A 7 -5.70 8.08 6.78
C GLN A 7 -5.61 7.31 8.11
N ASP A 8 -6.73 7.05 8.77
CA ASP A 8 -6.79 6.18 9.95
C ASP A 8 -6.34 4.76 9.65
N GLY A 9 -6.85 4.18 8.57
CA GLY A 9 -6.44 2.85 8.11
C GLY A 9 -4.95 2.78 7.80
N LEU A 10 -4.40 3.82 7.16
CA LEU A 10 -2.97 3.92 6.86
C LEU A 10 -2.14 3.95 8.14
N ARG A 11 -2.49 4.82 9.11
CA ARG A 11 -1.83 4.88 10.43
C ARG A 11 -1.85 3.54 11.16
N CYS A 12 -2.97 2.83 11.11
CA CYS A 12 -3.09 1.49 11.70
C CYS A 12 -2.10 0.50 11.07
N LEU A 13 -1.99 0.50 9.74
CA LEU A 13 -1.02 -0.34 9.02
C LEU A 13 0.42 0.04 9.34
N GLU A 14 0.73 1.32 9.42
CA GLU A 14 2.07 1.78 9.78
C GLU A 14 2.45 1.37 11.20
N ALA A 15 1.54 1.55 12.17
CA ALA A 15 1.77 1.11 13.55
C ALA A 15 2.06 -0.41 13.60
N GLY A 16 1.23 -1.22 12.94
CA GLY A 16 1.46 -2.67 12.84
C GLY A 16 2.78 -3.01 12.15
N GLY A 17 3.15 -2.29 11.09
CA GLY A 17 4.40 -2.44 10.35
C GLY A 17 5.66 -2.08 11.16
N ARG A 18 5.55 -1.17 12.13
CA ARG A 18 6.65 -0.83 13.05
C ARG A 18 6.88 -1.92 14.10
N GLU A 19 5.81 -2.60 14.52
CA GLU A 19 5.89 -3.68 15.49
C GLU A 19 6.35 -5.01 14.88
N ARG A 20 5.83 -5.35 13.69
CA ARG A 20 6.05 -6.65 13.06
C ARG A 20 5.91 -6.58 11.55
N VAL A 21 6.51 -7.57 10.87
CA VAL A 21 6.30 -7.76 9.43
C VAL A 21 4.81 -7.96 9.18
N THR A 22 4.21 -7.02 8.45
CA THR A 22 2.77 -6.95 8.22
C THR A 22 2.48 -7.09 6.73
N ALA A 23 1.54 -7.97 6.38
CA ALA A 23 1.06 -8.15 5.02
C ALA A 23 -0.40 -7.72 4.92
N ILE A 24 -0.73 -6.97 3.87
CA ILE A 24 -2.10 -6.67 3.49
C ILE A 24 -2.49 -7.51 2.29
N MET A 25 -3.69 -8.08 2.32
CA MET A 25 -4.23 -8.91 1.23
C MET A 25 -5.57 -8.35 0.77
N CYS A 26 -5.81 -8.45 -0.54
CA CYS A 26 -7.07 -8.11 -1.18
C CYS A 26 -7.71 -9.43 -1.64
N ALA A 27 -9.04 -9.55 -1.52
CA ALA A 27 -9.75 -10.73 -2.03
C ALA A 27 -9.81 -10.73 -3.58
N GLU A 28 -9.64 -9.56 -4.20
CA GLU A 28 -9.62 -9.37 -5.64
C GLU A 28 -8.34 -9.96 -6.25
N GLY A 29 -8.51 -11.03 -7.03
CA GLY A 29 -7.40 -11.70 -7.71
C GLY A 29 -6.73 -10.87 -8.82
N PHE A 30 -7.43 -9.85 -9.36
CA PHE A 30 -6.92 -9.04 -10.47
C PHE A 30 -6.31 -7.72 -10.00
N PRO A 31 -4.98 -7.50 -10.15
CA PRO A 31 -4.26 -6.37 -9.56
C PRO A 31 -4.74 -4.98 -9.98
N ALA A 32 -5.23 -4.82 -11.22
CA ALA A 32 -5.68 -3.53 -11.72
C ALA A 32 -7.11 -3.16 -11.28
N ARG A 33 -7.82 -4.09 -10.62
CA ARG A 33 -9.17 -3.89 -10.10
C ARG A 33 -9.22 -3.72 -8.59
N CYS A 34 -8.07 -3.62 -7.93
CA CYS A 34 -8.00 -3.47 -6.49
C CYS A 34 -7.24 -2.22 -6.07
N HIS A 35 -7.52 -1.78 -4.84
CA HIS A 35 -6.98 -0.53 -4.30
C HIS A 35 -5.58 -0.68 -3.70
N ARG A 36 -5.00 -1.90 -3.72
CA ARG A 36 -3.71 -2.17 -3.06
C ARG A 36 -2.56 -1.34 -3.61
N SER A 37 -2.60 -0.99 -4.90
CA SER A 37 -1.58 -0.13 -5.51
C SER A 37 -1.65 1.30 -4.96
N LEU A 38 -2.84 1.80 -4.63
CA LEU A 38 -3.02 3.12 -4.03
C LEU A 38 -2.53 3.14 -2.57
N ILE A 39 -2.79 2.08 -1.80
CA ILE A 39 -2.26 1.93 -0.43
C ILE A 39 -0.72 1.84 -0.47
N ALA A 40 -0.18 1.07 -1.41
CA ALA A 40 1.27 0.93 -1.59
C ALA A 40 1.93 2.25 -2.05
N ASP A 41 1.27 3.02 -2.92
CA ASP A 41 1.73 4.35 -3.32
C ASP A 41 1.82 5.27 -2.09
N ALA A 42 0.81 5.27 -1.22
CA ALA A 42 0.76 6.08 0.01
C ALA A 42 1.91 5.73 0.96
N LEU A 43 2.04 4.45 1.31
CA LEU A 43 3.12 3.96 2.17
C LEU A 43 4.51 4.28 1.58
N ALA A 44 4.68 4.15 0.26
CA ALA A 44 5.96 4.46 -0.38
C ALA A 44 6.28 5.97 -0.37
N VAL A 45 5.26 6.85 -0.45
CA VAL A 45 5.44 8.30 -0.23
C VAL A 45 5.91 8.58 1.19
N ASP A 46 5.35 7.86 2.16
CA ASP A 46 5.70 7.97 3.58
C ASP A 46 7.01 7.23 3.94
N GLY A 47 7.77 6.78 2.94
CA GLY A 47 9.11 6.21 3.10
C GLY A 47 9.16 4.71 3.40
N TRP A 48 8.03 4.02 3.40
CA TRP A 48 7.98 2.58 3.64
C TRP A 48 8.45 1.76 2.45
N ARG A 49 9.18 0.67 2.74
CA ARG A 49 9.56 -0.31 1.73
C ARG A 49 8.46 -1.35 1.54
N VAL A 50 7.60 -1.15 0.54
CA VAL A 50 6.48 -2.07 0.23
C VAL A 50 6.91 -3.12 -0.80
N LEU A 51 6.61 -4.39 -0.54
CA LEU A 51 6.88 -5.52 -1.44
C LEU A 51 5.57 -6.18 -1.91
N HIS A 52 5.50 -6.53 -3.19
CA HIS A 52 4.39 -7.30 -3.78
C HIS A 52 4.80 -8.75 -3.96
N PHE A 53 4.13 -9.67 -3.26
CA PHE A 53 4.27 -11.10 -3.48
C PHE A 53 3.59 -11.50 -4.79
N GLN A 54 4.36 -12.03 -5.73
CA GLN A 54 3.84 -12.51 -7.02
C GLN A 54 3.77 -14.04 -7.07
N SER A 55 4.60 -14.71 -6.27
CA SER A 55 4.62 -16.16 -6.11
C SER A 55 5.15 -16.51 -4.73
N ARG A 56 5.23 -17.81 -4.43
CA ARG A 56 5.80 -18.33 -3.18
C ARG A 56 7.25 -17.85 -2.93
N ASN A 57 8.01 -17.59 -4.00
CA ASN A 57 9.45 -17.35 -3.91
C ASN A 57 9.87 -15.98 -4.45
N THR A 58 8.93 -15.17 -4.95
CA THR A 58 9.27 -13.89 -5.59
C THR A 58 8.46 -12.75 -5.01
N ALA A 59 9.17 -11.75 -4.52
CA ALA A 59 8.63 -10.47 -4.12
C ALA A 59 9.27 -9.35 -4.94
N ARG A 60 8.47 -8.38 -5.39
CA ARG A 60 8.95 -7.22 -6.15
C ARG A 60 8.74 -5.95 -5.35
N LEU A 61 9.75 -5.10 -5.30
CA LEU A 61 9.62 -3.76 -4.73
C LEU A 61 8.52 -2.98 -5.45
N HIS A 62 7.63 -2.36 -4.67
CA HIS A 62 6.62 -1.47 -5.20
C HIS A 62 7.29 -0.29 -5.92
N ARG A 63 6.89 -0.05 -7.16
CA ARG A 63 7.20 1.19 -7.87
C ARG A 63 5.93 2.01 -7.91
N ARG A 64 6.05 3.28 -7.53
CA ARG A 64 4.92 4.19 -7.50
C ARG A 64 4.22 4.19 -8.86
N THR A 65 2.92 3.98 -8.83
CA THR A 65 2.08 3.88 -10.02
C THR A 65 1.57 5.23 -10.49
N GLY A 66 1.64 6.25 -9.63
CA GLY A 66 1.09 7.59 -9.90
C GLY A 66 -0.44 7.64 -9.82
N LEU A 67 -1.08 6.55 -9.39
CA LEU A 67 -2.53 6.46 -9.23
C LEU A 67 -3.02 7.31 -8.04
N MET A 68 -2.14 7.55 -7.08
CA MET A 68 -2.42 8.46 -5.99
C MET A 68 -2.27 9.90 -6.49
N ASN A 69 -3.40 10.58 -6.71
CA ASN A 69 -3.42 12.01 -6.98
C ASN A 69 -2.75 12.71 -5.78
N ALA A 70 -1.59 13.31 -6.00
CA ALA A 70 -1.03 14.27 -5.06
C ALA A 70 -2.05 15.40 -4.98
N GLY A 71 -2.72 15.53 -3.83
CA GLY A 71 -3.59 16.68 -3.60
C GLY A 71 -2.75 17.93 -3.78
N THR A 72 -3.05 18.69 -4.84
CA THR A 72 -2.54 20.04 -5.03
C THR A 72 -2.86 20.82 -3.76
N THR A 73 -1.82 21.38 -3.14
CA THR A 73 -1.95 22.37 -2.06
C THR A 73 -2.66 23.61 -2.58
#